data_AF-A0A6I0F6G7-F1
#
_entry.id   AF-A0A6I0F6G7-F1
#
_cell.length_a   1.000
_cell.length_b   1.000
_cell.length_c   1.000
_cell.angle_alpha   90.00
_cell.angle_beta   90.00
_cell.angle_gamma   90.00
#
_symmetry.space_group_name_H-M   'P 1'
#
loop_
_entity.id
_entity.type
_entity.pdbx_description
1 polymer ?
#
loop_
_entity_poly.entity_id
_entity_poly.type
_entity_poly.pdbx_seq_one_letter_code
_entity_poly.pdbx_strand_id
1 'polypeptide(L)'
;MEDKVMCLLEKLYIEMLSMKSELRSEMQEMKSELRSEMHSMHSQLCFEMDEMKQVMATKEDLKGMASKEDIKNMATKEDLKGMATKEDIKNMATKEDLKGMATKEDIIKLNNNLFIMENQLKNEIAIVYDGYKQCVEGISNINYKIDRLTEKVDNQEIRLQVLKTAK
;
A
#
# COMPACT_ATOMS: atom_id res chain seq x y z
N MET A 1 46.98 -114.21 -34.48
CA MET A 1 47.40 -113.06 -33.65
C MET A 1 46.95 -111.75 -34.25
N GLU A 2 46.93 -111.64 -35.59
CA GLU A 2 46.53 -110.43 -36.35
C GLU A 2 45.08 -109.98 -36.09
N ASP A 3 44.09 -110.89 -36.04
CA ASP A 3 42.69 -110.50 -35.80
C ASP A 3 42.45 -109.81 -34.45
N LYS A 4 43.17 -110.23 -33.40
CA LYS A 4 43.08 -109.60 -32.07
C LYS A 4 43.68 -108.19 -32.08
N VAL A 5 44.74 -107.96 -32.86
CA VAL A 5 45.36 -106.64 -33.04
C VAL A 5 44.42 -105.72 -33.84
N MET A 6 43.77 -106.23 -34.88
CA MET A 6 42.78 -105.47 -35.66
C MET A 6 41.56 -105.07 -34.82
N CYS A 7 41.00 -105.99 -34.03
CA CYS A 7 39.91 -105.65 -33.11
C CYS A 7 40.29 -104.61 -32.04
N LEU A 8 41.55 -104.61 -31.57
CA LEU A 8 42.05 -103.61 -30.61
C LEU A 8 42.16 -102.22 -31.25
N LEU A 9 42.65 -102.14 -32.50
CA LEU A 9 42.72 -100.89 -33.25
C LEU A 9 41.34 -100.31 -33.55
N GLU A 10 40.37 -101.16 -33.90
CA GLU A 10 38.98 -100.74 -34.15
C GLU A 10 38.30 -100.21 -32.89
N LYS A 11 38.47 -100.89 -31.75
CA LYS A 11 37.98 -100.40 -30.44
C LYS A 11 38.59 -99.06 -30.06
N LEU A 12 39.91 -98.92 -30.21
CA LEU A 12 40.62 -97.68 -29.91
C LEU A 12 40.18 -96.54 -30.83
N TYR A 13 39.89 -96.83 -32.10
CA TYR A 13 39.33 -95.86 -33.05
C TYR A 13 37.91 -95.43 -32.66
N ILE A 14 37.04 -96.37 -32.27
CA ILE A 14 35.68 -96.08 -31.79
C ILE A 14 35.71 -95.23 -30.52
N GLU A 15 36.56 -95.58 -29.56
CA GLU A 15 36.72 -94.84 -28.30
C GLU A 15 37.23 -93.42 -28.55
N MET A 16 38.20 -93.24 -29.46
CA MET A 16 38.68 -91.92 -29.87
C MET A 16 37.60 -91.08 -30.57
N LEU A 17 36.76 -91.70 -31.40
CA LEU A 17 35.62 -91.02 -32.01
C LEU A 17 34.57 -90.62 -30.96
N SER A 18 34.30 -91.47 -29.96
CA SER A 18 33.40 -91.16 -28.84
C SER A 18 33.91 -89.95 -28.05
N MET A 19 35.18 -89.99 -27.61
CA MET A 19 35.80 -88.89 -26.87
C MET A 19 35.78 -87.57 -27.65
N LYS A 20 36.05 -87.61 -28.96
CA LYS A 20 35.96 -86.40 -29.81
C LYS A 20 34.53 -85.87 -29.89
N SER A 21 33.54 -86.75 -29.92
CA SER A 21 32.13 -86.36 -29.94
C SER A 21 31.67 -85.77 -28.61
N GLU A 22 32.10 -86.34 -27.49
CA GLU A 22 31.84 -85.88 -26.12
C GLU A 22 32.47 -84.50 -25.90
N LEU A 23 33.76 -84.34 -26.21
CA LEU A 23 34.44 -83.04 -26.12
C LEU A 23 33.75 -81.97 -26.98
N ARG A 24 33.29 -82.35 -28.17
CA ARG A 24 32.53 -81.43 -29.04
C ARG A 24 31.19 -81.05 -28.39
N SER A 25 30.51 -82.00 -27.75
CA SER A 25 29.24 -81.76 -27.04
C SER A 25 29.46 -80.81 -25.87
N GLU A 26 30.44 -81.10 -25.00
CA GLU A 26 30.80 -80.25 -23.86
C GLU A 26 31.17 -78.83 -24.31
N MET A 27 31.93 -78.69 -25.40
CA MET A 27 32.26 -77.38 -25.97
C MET A 27 31.03 -76.63 -26.51
N GLN A 28 30.03 -77.34 -27.07
CA GLN A 28 28.78 -76.69 -27.50
C GLN A 28 27.92 -76.29 -26.30
N GLU A 29 27.87 -77.14 -25.27
CA GLU A 29 27.12 -76.89 -24.04
C GLU A 29 27.68 -75.66 -23.30
N MET A 30 28.99 -75.62 -23.04
CA MET A 30 29.66 -74.48 -22.42
C MET A 30 29.46 -73.19 -23.23
N LYS A 31 29.51 -73.26 -24.57
CA LYS A 31 29.23 -72.11 -25.44
C LYS A 31 27.77 -71.65 -25.32
N SER A 32 26.84 -72.59 -25.16
CA SER A 32 25.42 -72.29 -25.00
C SER A 32 25.10 -71.68 -23.64
N GLU A 33 25.72 -72.16 -22.57
CA GLU A 33 25.61 -71.63 -21.21
C GLU A 33 26.14 -70.21 -21.13
N LEU A 34 27.38 -69.98 -21.59
CA LEU A 34 27.97 -68.64 -21.61
C LEU A 34 27.11 -67.66 -22.41
N ARG A 35 26.53 -68.12 -23.53
CA ARG A 35 25.60 -67.31 -24.33
C ARG A 35 24.34 -66.99 -23.52
N SER A 36 23.77 -67.97 -22.82
CA SER A 36 22.58 -67.80 -21.99
C SER A 36 22.81 -66.81 -20.85
N GLU A 37 23.92 -66.96 -20.11
CA GLU A 37 24.31 -66.05 -19.03
C GLU A 37 24.48 -64.62 -19.54
N MET A 38 25.15 -64.45 -20.67
CA MET A 38 25.33 -63.13 -21.29
C MET A 38 23.99 -62.49 -21.69
N HIS A 39 23.03 -63.27 -22.20
CA HIS A 39 21.68 -62.76 -22.49
C HIS A 39 20.92 -62.40 -21.20
N SER A 40 21.06 -63.21 -20.15
CA SER A 40 20.42 -62.96 -18.85
C SER A 40 20.92 -61.67 -18.21
N MET A 41 22.24 -61.49 -18.13
CA MET A 41 22.85 -60.26 -17.62
C MET A 41 22.44 -59.02 -18.43
N HIS A 42 22.46 -59.13 -19.77
CA HIS A 42 22.02 -58.02 -20.63
C HIS A 42 20.55 -57.66 -20.37
N SER A 43 19.69 -58.66 -20.16
CA SER A 43 18.26 -58.44 -19.89
C SER A 43 18.05 -57.76 -18.53
N GLN A 44 18.78 -58.17 -17.50
CA GLN A 44 18.75 -57.52 -16.18
C GLN A 44 19.21 -56.06 -16.25
N LEU A 45 20.33 -55.79 -16.93
CA LEU A 45 20.84 -54.43 -17.13
C LEU A 45 19.83 -53.54 -17.87
N CYS A 46 19.17 -54.07 -18.90
CA CYS A 46 18.11 -53.34 -19.60
C CYS A 46 16.95 -53.01 -18.67
N PHE A 47 16.53 -53.95 -17.82
CA PHE A 47 15.45 -53.74 -16.87
C PHE A 47 15.78 -52.67 -15.83
N GLU A 48 16.94 -52.75 -15.19
CA GLU A 48 17.38 -51.77 -14.19
C GLU A 48 17.52 -50.36 -14.80
N MET A 49 18.03 -50.27 -16.03
CA MET A 49 18.12 -48.99 -16.74
C MET A 49 16.74 -48.36 -16.97
N ASP A 50 15.73 -49.17 -17.27
CA ASP A 50 14.37 -48.66 -17.47
C ASP A 50 13.70 -48.27 -16.14
N GLU A 51 13.92 -49.01 -15.06
CA GLU A 51 13.48 -48.58 -13.72
C GLU A 51 14.12 -47.25 -13.29
N MET A 52 15.44 -47.09 -13.48
CA MET A 52 16.12 -45.83 -13.16
C MET A 52 15.53 -44.64 -13.94
N LYS A 53 15.21 -44.83 -15.23
CA LYS A 53 14.58 -43.79 -16.05
C LYS A 53 13.20 -43.37 -15.55
N GLN A 54 12.45 -44.29 -14.94
CA GLN A 54 11.12 -43.98 -14.39
C GLN A 54 11.18 -43.19 -13.07
N VAL A 55 12.23 -43.40 -12.28
CA VAL A 55 12.36 -42.75 -10.95
C VAL A 55 13.10 -41.42 -11.02
N MET A 56 13.98 -41.23 -12.00
CA MET A 56 14.74 -39.99 -12.13
C MET A 56 13.85 -38.83 -12.58
N ALA A 57 13.96 -37.70 -11.88
CA ALA A 57 13.32 -36.47 -12.32
C ALA A 57 13.92 -36.01 -13.67
N THR A 58 13.04 -35.67 -14.60
CA THR A 58 13.38 -35.14 -15.90
C THR A 58 13.49 -33.62 -15.84
N LYS A 59 14.04 -33.03 -16.92
CA LYS A 59 14.06 -31.56 -17.06
C LYS A 59 12.65 -30.97 -17.11
N GLU A 60 11.65 -31.70 -17.59
CA GLU A 60 10.26 -31.24 -17.63
C GLU A 60 9.66 -31.17 -16.21
N ASP A 61 9.97 -32.15 -15.35
CA ASP A 61 9.50 -32.15 -13.95
C ASP A 61 9.97 -30.91 -13.17
N LEU A 62 11.17 -30.41 -13.51
CA LEU A 62 11.74 -29.23 -12.89
C LEU A 62 11.19 -27.90 -13.43
N LYS A 63 10.58 -27.87 -14.64
CA LYS A 63 10.05 -26.62 -15.23
C LYS A 63 8.86 -26.03 -14.46
N GLY A 64 8.11 -26.87 -13.74
CA GLY A 64 6.97 -26.43 -12.93
C GLY A 64 7.34 -26.01 -11.51
N MET A 65 8.59 -26.20 -11.10
CA MET A 65 9.03 -25.84 -9.75
C MET A 65 9.33 -24.35 -9.66
N ALA A 66 8.86 -23.71 -8.60
CA ALA A 66 9.23 -22.33 -8.29
C ALA A 66 10.75 -22.25 -8.11
N SER A 67 11.38 -21.37 -8.88
CA SER A 67 12.80 -21.05 -8.77
C SER A 67 13.05 -20.09 -7.61
N LYS A 68 14.33 -19.94 -7.26
CA LYS A 68 14.74 -18.92 -6.26
C LYS A 68 14.43 -17.50 -6.71
N GLU A 69 14.40 -17.24 -8.02
CA GLU A 69 14.09 -15.90 -8.54
C GLU A 69 12.58 -15.60 -8.43
N ASP A 70 11.72 -16.61 -8.60
CA ASP A 70 10.26 -16.45 -8.50
C ASP A 70 9.82 -15.98 -7.10
N ILE A 71 10.52 -16.43 -6.05
CA ILE A 71 10.19 -16.11 -4.66
C ILE A 71 10.93 -14.88 -4.10
N LYS A 72 11.91 -14.33 -4.84
CA LYS A 72 12.82 -13.28 -4.36
C LYS A 72 12.10 -11.98 -3.98
N ASN A 73 11.00 -11.67 -4.66
CA ASN A 73 10.22 -10.46 -4.44
C ASN A 73 8.91 -10.74 -3.69
N MET A 74 8.71 -11.95 -3.16
CA MET A 74 7.55 -12.22 -2.33
C MET A 74 7.69 -11.48 -1.00
N ALA A 75 6.63 -10.76 -0.61
CA ALA A 75 6.56 -10.12 0.69
C ALA A 75 6.70 -11.16 1.81
N THR A 76 7.59 -10.87 2.74
CA THR A 76 7.82 -11.67 3.94
C THR A 76 6.88 -11.21 5.06
N LYS A 77 6.82 -12.00 6.14
CA LYS A 77 6.06 -11.61 7.34
C LYS A 77 6.62 -10.35 8.00
N GLU A 78 7.91 -10.07 7.83
CA GLU A 78 8.54 -8.86 8.37
C GLU A 78 8.12 -7.62 7.57
N ASP A 79 7.96 -7.73 6.25
CA ASP A 79 7.50 -6.61 5.41
C ASP A 79 6.08 -6.13 5.77
N LEU A 80 5.29 -7.01 6.38
CA LEU A 80 3.95 -6.70 6.86
C LEU A 80 3.93 -6.14 8.30
N LYS A 81 5.05 -6.19 9.04
CA LYS A 81 5.12 -5.60 10.38
C LYS A 81 5.08 -4.08 10.27
N GLY A 82 4.13 -3.48 10.97
CA GLY A 82 3.94 -2.02 10.98
C GLY A 82 2.95 -1.51 9.92
N MET A 83 2.37 -2.38 9.09
CA MET A 83 1.20 -1.99 8.31
C MET A 83 0.02 -1.75 9.25
N ALA A 84 -0.66 -0.62 9.06
CA ALA A 84 -1.87 -0.29 9.80
C ALA A 84 -2.95 -1.37 9.56
N THR A 85 -3.50 -1.86 10.66
CA THR A 85 -4.60 -2.83 10.67
C THR A 85 -5.95 -2.12 10.63
N LYS A 86 -7.01 -2.89 10.40
CA LYS A 86 -8.38 -2.36 10.48
C LYS A 86 -8.75 -1.83 11.86
N GLU A 87 -8.13 -2.33 12.93
CA GLU A 87 -8.39 -1.83 14.28
C GLU A 87 -7.71 -0.47 14.51
N ASP A 88 -6.51 -0.26 13.94
CA ASP A 88 -5.78 1.01 14.06
C ASP A 88 -6.57 2.19 13.47
N ILE A 89 -7.35 1.95 12.40
CA ILE A 89 -8.15 2.98 11.73
C ILE A 89 -9.55 3.19 12.34
N LYS A 90 -9.99 2.31 13.25
CA LYS A 90 -11.37 2.29 13.76
C LYS A 90 -11.72 3.54 14.58
N ASN A 91 -10.73 4.11 15.24
CA ASN A 91 -10.89 5.32 16.06
C ASN A 91 -10.48 6.60 15.32
N MET A 92 -10.17 6.52 14.02
CA MET A 92 -9.90 7.72 13.23
C MET A 92 -11.21 8.44 12.91
N ALA A 93 -11.16 9.78 12.94
CA ALA A 93 -12.29 10.60 12.56
C ALA A 93 -12.78 10.25 11.14
N THR A 94 -14.07 9.98 11.03
CA THR A 94 -14.75 9.68 9.79
C THR A 94 -15.26 10.95 9.13
N LYS A 95 -15.70 10.84 7.87
CA LYS A 95 -16.34 11.97 7.18
C LYS A 95 -17.64 12.41 7.86
N GLU A 96 -18.34 11.52 8.56
CA GLU A 96 -19.56 11.85 9.30
C GLU A 96 -19.23 12.71 10.53
N ASP A 97 -18.14 12.44 11.22
CA ASP A 97 -17.68 13.22 12.38
C ASP A 97 -17.40 14.69 11.99
N LEU A 98 -17.07 14.95 10.72
CA LEU A 98 -16.78 16.29 10.20
C LEU A 98 -18.01 17.05 9.70
N LYS A 99 -19.18 16.40 9.48
CA LYS A 99 -20.34 17.05 8.85
C LYS A 99 -20.95 18.22 9.64
N GLY A 100 -20.67 18.29 10.94
CA GLY A 100 -21.15 19.38 11.82
C GLY A 100 -20.14 20.50 12.06
N MET A 101 -18.91 20.38 11.54
CA MET A 101 -17.88 21.39 11.79
C MET A 101 -18.07 22.60 10.88
N ALA A 102 -17.78 23.79 11.43
CA ALA A 102 -17.80 25.02 10.66
C ALA A 102 -16.88 24.93 9.44
N THR A 103 -17.42 25.29 8.28
CA THR A 103 -16.69 25.29 7.02
C THR A 103 -15.99 26.62 6.79
N LYS A 104 -15.12 26.67 5.77
CA LYS A 104 -14.48 27.94 5.38
C LYS A 104 -15.52 28.96 4.91
N GLU A 105 -16.56 28.50 4.25
CA GLU A 105 -17.67 29.31 3.77
C GLU A 105 -18.44 29.97 4.93
N ASP A 106 -18.61 29.26 6.05
CA ASP A 106 -19.25 29.82 7.24
C ASP A 106 -18.43 30.96 7.85
N ILE A 107 -17.10 30.80 7.89
CA ILE A 107 -16.18 31.84 8.35
C ILE A 107 -16.23 33.07 7.42
N ILE A 108 -16.27 32.85 6.10
CA ILE A 108 -16.38 33.95 5.12
C ILE A 108 -17.68 34.73 5.31
N LYS A 109 -18.81 34.04 5.51
CA LYS A 109 -20.10 34.70 5.78
C LYS A 109 -20.04 35.55 7.05
N LEU A 110 -19.46 35.01 8.13
CA LEU A 110 -19.30 35.76 9.38
C LEU A 110 -18.41 37.01 9.19
N ASN A 111 -17.29 36.88 8.48
CA ASN A 111 -16.40 38.01 8.19
C ASN A 111 -17.09 39.09 7.35
N ASN A 112 -17.86 38.70 6.34
CA ASN A 112 -18.61 39.65 5.52
C ASN A 112 -19.67 40.38 6.34
N ASN A 113 -20.41 39.65 7.19
CA ASN A 113 -21.39 40.25 8.08
C ASN A 113 -20.74 41.24 9.07
N LEU A 114 -19.58 40.88 9.61
CA LEU A 114 -18.79 41.75 10.49
C LEU A 114 -18.37 43.03 9.77
N PHE A 115 -17.83 42.92 8.54
CA PHE A 115 -17.42 44.07 7.74
C PHE A 115 -18.59 45.03 7.43
N ILE A 116 -19.77 44.48 7.09
CA ILE A 116 -20.96 45.29 6.85
C ILE A 116 -21.37 46.03 8.13
N MET A 117 -21.41 45.33 9.26
CA MET A 117 -21.76 45.90 10.56
C MET A 117 -20.77 47.00 10.99
N GLU A 118 -19.47 46.78 10.81
CA GLU A 118 -18.44 47.79 11.12
C GLU A 118 -18.63 49.07 10.31
N ASN A 119 -18.96 48.97 9.02
CA ASN A 119 -19.19 50.13 8.18
C ASN A 119 -20.50 50.86 8.53
N GLN A 120 -21.56 50.12 8.85
CA GLN A 120 -22.82 50.70 9.34
C GLN A 120 -22.58 51.48 10.64
N LEU A 121 -21.88 50.87 11.60
CA LEU A 121 -21.55 51.50 12.88
C LEU A 121 -20.74 52.80 12.68
N LYS A 122 -19.73 52.78 11.79
CA LYS A 122 -18.93 53.98 11.47
C LYS A 122 -19.79 55.11 10.91
N ASN A 123 -20.74 54.79 10.03
CA ASN A 123 -21.64 55.78 9.45
C ASN A 123 -22.60 56.36 10.51
N GLU A 124 -23.18 55.52 11.36
CA GLU A 124 -24.07 55.98 12.44
C GLU A 124 -23.32 56.91 13.41
N ILE A 125 -22.11 56.54 13.81
CA ILE A 125 -21.25 57.39 14.66
C ILE A 125 -20.98 58.74 13.99
N ALA A 126 -20.70 58.76 12.68
CA ALA A 126 -20.42 60.00 11.95
C ALA A 126 -21.64 60.94 11.95
N ILE A 127 -22.84 60.40 11.73
CA ILE A 127 -24.09 61.17 11.73
C ILE A 127 -24.38 61.72 13.13
N VAL A 128 -24.23 60.89 14.17
CA VAL A 128 -24.44 61.33 15.56
C VAL A 128 -23.44 62.41 15.95
N TYR A 129 -22.18 62.27 15.56
CA TYR A 129 -21.14 63.27 15.83
C TYR A 129 -21.44 64.61 15.15
N ASP A 130 -21.91 64.59 13.89
CA ASP A 130 -22.32 65.81 13.18
C ASP A 130 -23.51 66.49 13.88
N GLY A 131 -24.55 65.71 14.24
CA GLY A 131 -25.68 66.23 15.00
C GLY A 131 -25.28 66.83 16.35
N TYR A 132 -24.38 66.17 17.09
CA TYR A 132 -23.83 66.69 18.34
C TYR A 132 -23.10 68.03 18.14
N LYS A 133 -22.27 68.14 17.10
CA LYS A 133 -21.56 69.38 16.76
C LYS A 133 -22.54 70.52 16.45
N GLN A 134 -23.57 70.25 15.65
CA GLN A 134 -24.63 71.23 15.36
C GLN A 134 -25.35 71.71 16.63
N CYS A 135 -25.64 70.80 17.57
CA CYS A 135 -26.23 71.17 18.86
C CYS A 135 -25.31 72.09 19.67
N VAL A 136 -24.01 71.80 19.74
CA VAL A 136 -23.02 72.64 20.45
C VAL A 136 -22.93 74.04 19.84
N GLU A 137 -22.93 74.14 18.52
CA GLU A 137 -22.97 75.44 17.81
C GLU A 137 -24.29 76.18 18.11
N GLY A 138 -25.42 75.48 18.13
CA GLY A 138 -26.72 76.02 18.51
C GLY A 138 -26.73 76.58 19.95
N ILE A 139 -26.17 75.86 20.92
CA ILE A 139 -26.02 76.32 22.31
C ILE A 139 -25.14 77.56 22.37
N SER A 140 -24.02 77.58 21.65
CA SER A 140 -23.11 78.73 21.60
C SER A 140 -23.83 79.99 21.07
N ASN A 141 -24.64 79.82 20.02
CA ASN A 141 -25.45 80.90 19.47
C ASN A 141 -26.54 81.39 20.44
N ILE A 142 -27.15 80.49 21.22
CA ILE A 142 -28.12 80.85 22.26
C ILE A 142 -27.43 81.62 23.38
N ASN A 143 -26.28 81.16 23.87
CA ASN A 143 -25.52 81.86 24.91
C ASN A 143 -25.18 83.29 24.47
N TYR A 144 -24.71 83.48 23.24
CA TYR A 144 -24.45 84.83 22.70
C TYR A 144 -25.72 85.72 22.66
N LYS A 145 -26.88 85.16 22.30
CA LYS A 145 -28.15 85.89 22.33
C LYS A 145 -28.59 86.24 23.75
N ILE A 146 -28.38 85.33 24.71
CA ILE A 146 -28.67 85.54 26.13
C ILE A 146 -27.79 86.68 26.65
N ASP A 147 -26.49 86.64 26.43
CA ASP A 147 -25.55 87.69 26.86
C ASP A 147 -25.99 89.07 26.37
N ARG A 148 -26.34 89.17 25.07
CA ARG A 148 -26.85 90.41 24.49
C ARG A 148 -28.19 90.88 25.05
N LEU A 149 -29.07 89.94 25.45
CA LEU A 149 -30.32 90.28 26.11
C LEU A 149 -30.09 90.77 27.54
N THR A 150 -29.18 90.12 28.28
CA THR A 150 -28.74 90.54 29.62
C THR A 150 -28.25 91.99 29.57
N GLU A 151 -27.35 92.33 28.64
CA GLU A 151 -26.88 93.71 28.46
C GLU A 151 -28.03 94.71 28.19
N LYS A 152 -29.04 94.32 27.40
CA LYS A 152 -30.19 95.20 27.11
C LYS A 152 -31.08 95.40 28.33
N VAL A 153 -31.30 94.35 29.12
CA VAL A 153 -32.09 94.41 30.35
C VAL A 153 -31.38 95.29 31.38
N ASP A 154 -30.08 95.11 31.56
CA ASP A 154 -29.26 95.95 32.46
C ASP A 154 -29.36 97.44 32.07
N ASN A 155 -29.22 97.74 30.77
CA ASN A 155 -29.39 99.10 30.25
C ASN A 155 -30.79 99.67 30.49
N GLN A 156 -31.84 98.85 30.35
CA GLN A 156 -33.22 99.25 30.64
C GLN A 156 -33.42 99.50 32.14
N GLU A 157 -32.84 98.68 33.01
CA GLU A 157 -32.91 98.84 34.46
C GLU A 157 -32.22 100.14 34.92
N ILE A 158 -31.03 100.45 34.39
CA ILE A 158 -30.34 101.73 34.64
C ILE A 158 -31.23 102.92 34.24
N ARG A 159 -31.85 102.88 33.05
CA ARG A 159 -32.75 103.94 32.58
C ARG A 159 -33.97 104.11 33.50
N LEU A 160 -34.55 103.02 33.98
CA LEU A 160 -35.68 103.05 34.92
C LEU A 160 -35.28 103.64 36.28
N GLN A 161 -34.08 103.32 36.78
CA GLN A 161 -33.55 103.93 38.00
C GLN A 161 -33.43 105.45 37.83
N VAL A 162 -32.79 105.92 36.75
CA VAL A 162 -32.62 107.37 36.48
C VAL A 162 -33.96 108.12 36.41
N LEU A 163 -34.97 107.54 35.77
CA LEU A 163 -36.30 108.15 35.67
C LEU A 163 -37.02 108.23 37.03
N LYS A 164 -36.80 107.28 37.93
CA LYS A 164 -37.36 107.30 39.29
C LYS A 164 -36.73 108.40 40.15
N THR A 165 -35.44 108.67 40.00
CA THR A 165 -34.73 109.72 40.75
C THR A 165 -35.01 111.13 40.23
N ALA A 166 -35.52 111.27 39.00
CA ALA A 166 -35.84 112.56 38.38
C ALA A 166 -37.26 113.07 38.70
N LYS A 167 -38.06 112.32 39.46
CA LYS A 167 -39.36 112.73 40.01
C LYS A 167 -39.24 113.02 41.50
#